data_AF-A0A926TG87-F1
#
_entry.id   AF-A0A926TG87-F1
#
_cell.length_a   1.000
_cell.length_b   1.000
_cell.length_c   1.000
_cell.angle_alpha   90.00
_cell.angle_beta   90.00
_cell.angle_gamma   90.00
#
_symmetry.space_group_name_H-M   'P 1'
#
loop_
_entity.id
_entity.type
_entity.pdbx_description
1 polymer ?
#
loop_
_entity_poly.entity_id
_entity_poly.type
_entity_poly.pdbx_seq_one_letter_code
_entity_poly.pdbx_strand_id
1 'polypeptide(L)'
;MSTFVKSLLEAPAPLTIGAFFVVWVLMWLPLAIPLAIVLQWRPPNVPTVAQKIPLVLSLYAIAPLLLWWTAHLTGASFSQYGFTPTASLLTSLAAGLGLGVLGVVLLFGLETGLGWIAWQPS
;
A
#
# COMPACT_ATOMS: atom_id res chain seq x y z
N MET A 1 -6.77 -19.58 21.18
CA MET A 1 -5.59 -18.70 21.05
C MET A 1 -4.34 -19.55 21.31
N SER A 2 -3.49 -19.80 20.32
CA SER A 2 -2.27 -20.61 20.55
C SER A 2 -1.30 -19.87 21.46
N THR A 3 -0.54 -20.60 22.29
CA THR A 3 0.41 -20.06 23.28
C THR A 3 1.41 -19.07 22.67
N PHE A 4 1.76 -19.30 21.40
CA PHE A 4 2.66 -18.44 20.61
C PHE A 4 2.10 -17.02 20.36
N VAL A 5 0.80 -16.90 20.09
CA VAL A 5 0.15 -15.59 19.83
C VAL A 5 0.12 -14.74 21.09
N LYS A 6 -0.06 -15.35 22.26
CA LYS A 6 -0.01 -14.63 23.55
C LYS A 6 1.38 -14.07 23.84
N SER A 7 2.44 -14.86 23.63
CA SER A 7 3.83 -14.38 23.77
C SER A 7 4.16 -13.21 22.84
N LEU A 8 3.58 -13.16 21.64
CA LEU A 8 3.77 -12.04 20.70
C LEU A 8 3.02 -10.77 21.10
N LEU A 9 1.91 -10.89 21.83
CA LEU A 9 1.13 -9.76 22.34
C LEU A 9 1.76 -9.14 23.59
N GLU A 10 2.49 -9.93 24.39
CA GLU A 10 3.22 -9.48 25.57
C GLU A 10 4.65 -9.00 25.26
N ALA A 11 5.09 -9.17 24.00
CA ALA A 11 6.41 -8.76 23.55
C ALA A 11 6.53 -7.23 23.34
N PRO A 12 7.76 -6.67 23.42
CA PRO A 12 8.00 -5.26 23.10
C PRO A 12 7.55 -4.92 21.67
N ALA A 13 6.93 -3.75 21.50
CA ALA A 13 6.37 -3.30 20.21
C ALA A 13 7.29 -3.48 18.98
N PRO A 14 8.62 -3.22 19.06
CA PRO A 14 9.52 -3.43 17.91
C PRO A 14 9.59 -4.89 17.45
N LEU A 15 9.48 -5.85 18.37
CA LEU A 15 9.55 -7.28 18.05
C LEU A 15 8.30 -7.72 17.30
N THR A 16 7.13 -7.25 17.73
CA THR A 16 5.84 -7.52 17.08
C THR A 16 5.80 -6.92 15.67
N ILE A 17 6.33 -5.70 15.50
CA ILE A 17 6.46 -5.04 14.19
C ILE A 17 7.42 -5.82 13.29
N GLY A 18 8.58 -6.23 13.81
CA GLY A 18 9.54 -7.05 13.07
C GLY A 18 8.94 -8.38 12.60
N ALA A 19 8.23 -9.07 13.48
CA ALA A 19 7.53 -10.31 13.16
C ALA A 19 6.47 -10.11 12.06
N PHE A 20 5.73 -9.00 12.08
CA PHE A 20 4.78 -8.63 11.03
C PHE A 20 5.47 -8.52 9.66
N PHE A 21 6.58 -7.78 9.56
CA PHE A 21 7.31 -7.64 8.30
C PHE A 21 7.89 -8.97 7.80
N VAL A 22 8.40 -9.80 8.70
CA VAL A 22 8.92 -11.13 8.34
C VAL A 22 7.81 -12.00 7.75
N VAL A 23 6.66 -12.09 8.43
CA VAL A 23 5.50 -12.85 7.93
C VAL A 23 5.01 -12.28 6.60
N TRP A 24 4.97 -10.96 6.47
CA TRP A 24 4.56 -10.29 5.24
C TRP A 24 5.48 -10.69 4.07
N VAL A 25 6.80 -10.60 4.23
CA VAL A 25 7.76 -10.98 3.18
C VAL A 25 7.67 -12.48 2.86
N LEU A 26 7.53 -13.34 3.87
CA LEU A 26 7.39 -14.79 3.67
C LEU A 26 6.10 -15.14 2.92
N MET A 27 5.00 -14.46 3.20
CA MET A 27 3.73 -14.65 2.47
C MET A 27 3.78 -14.05 1.06
N TRP A 28 4.58 -13.00 0.85
CA TRP A 28 4.76 -12.37 -0.46
C TRP A 28 5.64 -13.19 -1.41
N LEU A 29 6.71 -13.82 -0.89
CA LEU A 29 7.70 -14.54 -1.68
C LEU A 29 7.11 -15.55 -2.69
N PRO A 30 6.13 -16.40 -2.32
CA PRO A 30 5.50 -17.36 -3.22
C PRO A 30 4.82 -16.72 -4.44
N LEU A 31 4.39 -15.46 -4.32
CA LEU A 31 3.81 -14.68 -5.40
C LEU A 31 4.88 -13.90 -6.18
N ALA A 32 5.87 -13.36 -5.47
CA ALA A 32 6.96 -12.59 -6.04
C ALA A 32 7.88 -13.42 -6.95
N ILE A 33 8.17 -14.67 -6.59
CA ILE A 33 9.08 -15.55 -7.33
C ILE A 33 8.55 -15.86 -8.75
N PRO A 34 7.30 -16.34 -8.93
CA PRO A 34 6.73 -16.52 -10.26
C PRO A 34 6.71 -15.23 -11.09
N LEU A 35 6.35 -14.11 -10.46
CA LEU A 35 6.34 -12.79 -11.12
C LEU A 35 7.75 -12.40 -11.60
N ALA A 36 8.78 -12.59 -10.78
CA ALA A 36 10.16 -12.30 -11.15
C ALA A 36 10.63 -13.16 -12.34
N ILE A 37 10.24 -14.45 -12.38
CA ILE A 37 10.56 -15.36 -13.49
C ILE A 37 9.87 -14.91 -14.78
N VAL A 38 8.57 -14.60 -14.73
CA VAL A 38 7.80 -14.12 -15.90
C VAL A 38 8.36 -12.80 -16.42
N LEU A 39 8.75 -11.91 -15.52
CA LEU A 39 9.33 -10.60 -15.84
C LEU A 39 10.82 -10.66 -16.22
N GLN A 40 11.42 -11.86 -16.26
CA GLN A 40 12.84 -12.09 -16.53
C GLN A 40 13.77 -11.24 -15.63
N TRP A 41 13.30 -10.92 -14.43
CA TRP A 41 14.07 -10.13 -13.48
C TRP A 41 14.97 -11.04 -12.64
N ARG A 42 16.27 -10.72 -12.60
CA ARG A 42 17.28 -11.45 -11.83
C ARG A 42 18.00 -10.48 -10.88
N PRO A 43 17.95 -10.69 -9.55
CA PRO A 43 18.79 -9.94 -8.62
C PRO A 43 20.28 -10.14 -9.00
N PRO A 44 21.14 -9.11 -8.98
CA PRO A 44 20.98 -7.78 -8.38
C PRO A 44 20.58 -6.66 -9.37
N ASN A 45 20.11 -6.99 -10.58
CA ASN A 45 19.79 -5.98 -11.58
C ASN A 45 18.66 -5.04 -11.09
N VAL A 46 18.79 -3.75 -11.35
CA VAL A 46 17.75 -2.77 -11.01
C VAL A 46 16.50 -3.06 -11.85
N PRO A 47 15.32 -3.28 -11.24
CA PRO A 47 14.09 -3.50 -11.99
C PRO A 47 13.76 -2.27 -12.83
N THR A 48 13.42 -2.48 -14.10
CA THR A 48 12.83 -1.42 -14.93
C THR A 48 11.45 -1.02 -14.39
N VAL A 49 10.95 0.16 -14.74
CA VAL A 49 9.62 0.64 -14.30
C VAL A 49 8.52 -0.38 -14.59
N ALA A 50 8.56 -0.99 -15.78
CA ALA A 50 7.60 -2.02 -16.20
C ALA A 50 7.67 -3.30 -15.35
N GLN A 51 8.84 -3.65 -14.80
CA GLN A 51 9.01 -4.82 -13.91
C GLN A 51 8.69 -4.48 -12.45
N LYS A 52 8.93 -3.24 -12.04
CA LYS A 52 8.67 -2.78 -10.66
C LYS A 52 7.18 -2.72 -10.37
N ILE A 53 6.37 -2.25 -11.33
CA ILE A 53 4.92 -2.07 -11.11
C ILE A 53 4.23 -3.39 -10.70
N PRO A 54 4.37 -4.51 -11.42
CA PRO A 54 3.72 -5.76 -11.03
C PRO A 54 4.23 -6.31 -9.70
N LEU A 55 5.53 -6.20 -9.42
CA LEU A 55 6.12 -6.66 -8.15
C LEU A 55 5.54 -5.89 -6.97
N VAL A 56 5.51 -4.56 -7.08
CA VAL A 56 4.97 -3.68 -6.03
C VAL A 56 3.46 -3.86 -5.88
N LEU A 57 2.73 -3.98 -6.99
CA LEU A 57 1.30 -4.23 -6.97
C LEU A 57 0.97 -5.54 -6.23
N SER A 58 1.74 -6.61 -6.48
CA SER A 58 1.57 -7.89 -5.79
C SER A 58 1.81 -7.78 -4.27
N LEU A 59 2.76 -6.94 -3.86
CA LEU A 59 3.07 -6.69 -2.45
C LEU A 59 1.94 -5.92 -1.74
N TYR A 60 1.35 -4.93 -2.42
CA TYR A 60 0.21 -4.18 -1.87
C TYR A 60 -1.09 -4.99 -1.90
N ALA A 61 -1.28 -5.89 -2.87
CA ALA A 61 -2.47 -6.72 -2.97
C ALA A 61 -2.63 -7.68 -1.77
N ILE A 62 -1.53 -8.15 -1.19
CA ILE A 62 -1.56 -9.03 -0.01
C ILE A 62 -1.71 -8.25 1.31
N ALA A 63 -1.47 -6.94 1.32
CA ALA A 63 -1.57 -6.11 2.52
C ALA A 63 -2.97 -6.13 3.18
N PRO A 64 -4.09 -5.96 2.47
CA PRO A 64 -5.42 -6.04 3.09
C PRO A 64 -5.72 -7.44 3.66
N LEU A 65 -5.21 -8.51 3.04
CA LEU A 65 -5.37 -9.88 3.53
C LEU A 65 -4.62 -10.10 4.86
N LEU A 66 -3.39 -9.58 4.96
CA LEU A 66 -2.60 -9.59 6.19
C LEU A 66 -3.25 -8.75 7.30
N LEU A 67 -3.78 -7.58 6.96
CA LEU A 67 -4.52 -6.73 7.89
C LEU A 67 -5.79 -7.42 8.39
N TRP A 68 -6.52 -8.11 7.50
CA TRP A 68 -7.68 -8.92 7.89
C TRP A 68 -7.30 -10.04 8.85
N TRP A 69 -6.25 -10.80 8.53
CA TRP A 69 -5.76 -11.89 9.36
C TRP A 69 -5.34 -11.41 10.76
N THR A 70 -4.57 -10.33 10.83
CA THR A 70 -4.12 -9.74 12.11
C THR A 70 -5.29 -9.14 12.91
N ALA A 71 -6.28 -8.53 12.25
CA ALA A 71 -7.50 -8.06 12.89
C ALA A 71 -8.31 -9.22 13.51
N HIS A 72 -8.46 -10.34 12.79
CA HIS A 72 -9.09 -11.55 13.34
C HIS A 72 -8.35 -12.13 14.55
N LEU A 73 -7.00 -12.14 14.52
CA LEU A 73 -6.20 -12.70 15.62
C LEU A 73 -6.21 -11.83 16.88
N THR A 74 -6.26 -10.51 16.71
CA THR A 74 -6.27 -9.55 17.84
C THR A 74 -7.67 -9.22 18.34
N GLY A 75 -8.72 -9.68 17.63
CA GLY A 75 -10.10 -9.26 17.88
C GLY A 75 -10.33 -7.78 17.59
N ALA A 76 -9.37 -7.12 16.94
CA ALA A 76 -9.46 -5.72 16.56
C ALA A 76 -10.43 -5.55 15.39
N SER A 77 -11.33 -4.57 15.49
CA SER A 77 -12.19 -4.18 14.39
C SER A 77 -11.45 -3.19 13.48
N PHE A 78 -11.75 -3.20 12.17
CA PHE A 78 -11.26 -2.18 11.22
C PHE A 78 -11.63 -0.75 11.64
N SER A 79 -12.64 -0.57 12.51
CA SER A 79 -12.98 0.72 13.11
C SER A 79 -11.87 1.29 14.01
N GLN A 80 -11.07 0.44 14.66
CA GLN A 80 -9.93 0.89 15.47
C GLN A 80 -8.79 1.44 14.61
N TYR A 81 -8.74 1.04 13.33
CA TYR A 81 -7.82 1.59 12.33
C TYR A 81 -8.40 2.82 11.61
N GLY A 82 -9.53 3.36 12.08
CA GLY A 82 -10.18 4.53 11.51
C GLY A 82 -11.05 4.24 10.29
N PHE A 83 -11.20 2.97 9.89
CA PHE A 83 -12.10 2.59 8.82
C PHE A 83 -13.51 2.33 9.36
N THR A 84 -14.26 3.42 9.54
CA THR A 84 -15.69 3.36 9.88
C THR A 84 -16.49 3.70 8.64
N PRO A 85 -17.22 2.75 8.03
CA PRO A 85 -18.03 3.02 6.85
C PRO A 85 -19.21 3.92 7.24
N THR A 86 -19.02 5.22 7.12
CA THR A 86 -20.01 6.26 7.43
C THR A 86 -20.12 7.20 6.23
N ALA A 87 -21.30 7.77 5.99
CA ALA A 87 -21.50 8.77 4.93
C ALA A 87 -20.49 9.94 5.01
N SER A 88 -20.08 10.31 6.23
CA SER A 88 -19.04 11.32 6.49
C SER A 88 -17.66 10.96 5.95
N LEU A 89 -17.31 9.67 5.89
CA LEU A 89 -16.04 9.21 5.31
C LEU A 89 -16.05 9.45 3.80
N LEU A 90 -17.17 9.15 3.14
CA LEU A 90 -17.32 9.33 1.70
C LEU A 90 -17.32 10.81 1.31
N THR A 91 -17.99 11.66 2.07
CA THR A 91 -17.97 13.11 1.83
C THR A 91 -16.58 13.70 2.07
N SER A 92 -15.87 13.28 3.12
CA SER A 92 -14.50 13.73 3.40
C SER A 92 -13.53 13.26 2.32
N LEU A 93 -13.69 12.02 1.83
CA LEU A 93 -12.89 11.49 0.73
C LEU A 93 -13.15 12.26 -0.57
N ALA A 94 -14.41 12.52 -0.90
CA ALA A 94 -14.80 13.30 -2.07
C ALA A 94 -14.28 14.75 -1.99
N ALA A 95 -14.36 15.37 -0.81
CA ALA A 95 -13.84 16.72 -0.58
C ALA A 95 -12.31 16.76 -0.70
N GLY A 96 -11.60 15.81 -0.10
CA GLY A 96 -10.15 15.69 -0.20
C GLY A 96 -9.69 15.44 -1.64
N LEU A 97 -10.37 14.54 -2.36
CA LEU A 97 -10.11 14.28 -3.78
C LEU A 97 -10.39 15.53 -4.62
N GLY A 98 -11.51 16.21 -4.38
CA GLY A 98 -11.87 17.45 -5.06
C GLY A 98 -10.82 18.54 -4.85
N LEU A 99 -10.35 18.74 -3.62
CA LEU A 99 -9.26 19.66 -3.30
C LEU A 99 -7.95 19.28 -4.01
N GLY A 100 -7.60 17.99 -4.04
CA GLY A 100 -6.42 17.51 -4.74
C GLY A 100 -6.50 17.79 -6.25
N VAL A 101 -7.62 17.45 -6.89
CA VAL A 101 -7.87 17.71 -8.31
C VAL A 101 -7.83 19.21 -8.60
N LEU A 102 -8.51 20.03 -7.79
CA LEU A 102 -8.49 21.49 -7.94
C LEU A 102 -7.07 22.05 -7.81
N GLY A 103 -6.28 21.55 -6.85
CA GLY A 103 -4.88 21.95 -6.69
C GLY A 103 -4.05 21.65 -7.93
N VAL A 104 -4.17 20.45 -8.50
CA VAL A 104 -3.46 20.07 -9.74
C VAL A 104 -3.92 20.91 -10.92
N VAL A 105 -5.23 21.13 -11.07
CA VAL A 105 -5.80 21.96 -12.15
C VAL A 105 -5.31 23.40 -12.05
N LEU A 106 -5.29 23.98 -10.84
CA LEU A 106 -4.79 25.33 -10.62
C LEU A 106 -3.29 25.43 -10.91
N LEU A 107 -2.50 24.46 -10.45
CA LEU A 107 -1.06 24.42 -10.72
C LEU A 107 -0.77 24.35 -12.22
N PHE A 108 -1.34 23.37 -12.92
CA PHE A 108 -1.16 23.22 -14.37
C PHE A 108 -1.73 24.42 -15.15
N GLY A 109 -2.83 25.02 -14.67
CA GLY A 109 -3.40 26.23 -15.25
C GLY A 109 -2.46 27.43 -15.15
N LEU A 110 -1.83 27.63 -13.99
CA LEU A 110 -0.82 28.66 -13.77
C LEU A 110 0.44 28.41 -14.61
N GLU A 111 0.95 27.18 -14.58
CA GLU A 111 2.14 26.79 -15.36
C GLU A 111 1.91 26.96 -16.87
N THR A 112 0.69 26.67 -17.36
CA THR A 112 0.31 26.92 -18.76
C THR A 112 0.19 28.42 -19.06
N GLY A 113 -0.45 29.19 -18.17
CA GLY A 113 -0.61 30.65 -18.34
C GLY A 113 0.72 31.43 -18.28
N LEU A 114 1.69 30.93 -17.51
CA LEU A 114 3.06 31.47 -17.43
C LEU A 114 3.99 30.94 -18.54
N GLY A 115 3.50 30.03 -19.40
CA GLY A 115 4.27 29.45 -20.50
C GLY A 115 5.38 28.49 -20.06
N TRP A 116 5.28 27.91 -18.85
CA TRP A 116 6.26 26.98 -18.30
C TRP A 116 6.08 25.54 -18.80
N ILE A 117 4.92 25.23 -19.39
CA ILE A 117 4.63 23.92 -19.99
C ILE A 117 4.71 24.02 -21.51
N ALA A 118 5.59 23.21 -22.11
CA ALA A 118 5.59 22.90 -23.53
C ALA A 118 4.69 21.67 -23.77
N TRP A 119 3.47 21.90 -24.24
CA TRP A 119 2.55 20.83 -24.61
C TRP A 119 3.10 20.07 -25.82
N GLN A 120 3.37 18.77 -25.66
CA GLN A 120 3.74 17.93 -26.79
C GLN A 120 2.46 17.55 -27.56
N PRO A 121 2.40 17.76 -28.88
CA PRO A 121 1.28 17.29 -29.68
C PRO A 121 1.23 15.76 -29.66
N SER A 122 0.02 15.22 -29.51
CA SER A 122 -0.31 13.79 -29.57
C SER A 122 -0.23 13.24 -30.99
#